data_AF-A0A820RL17-F1
#
_entry.id   AF-A0A820RL17-F1
#
_cell.length_a   1.000
_cell.length_b   1.000
_cell.length_c   1.000
_cell.angle_alpha   90.00
_cell.angle_beta   90.00
_cell.angle_gamma   90.00
#
_symmetry.space_group_name_H-M   'P 1'
#
loop_
_entity.id
_entity.type
_entity.pdbx_description
1 polymer ?
#
loop_
_entity_poly.entity_id
_entity_poly.type
_entity_poly.pdbx_seq_one_letter_code
_entity_poly.pdbx_strand_id
1 'polypeptide(L)'
;MSNLKDPGNLPLTSPLYKMYSDRLRTYLLQRYMTPLPLIDQLRARRELKLVKSIQRKLKKYKLILRQTDKSSVFHIGYAIDYKQKATKYRQDIGAYEELNVNPFNETIYNVTRALNQLKTMS
;
A
#
# COMPACT_ATOMS: atom_id res chain seq x y z
N MET A 1 -26.87 -38.46 -32.58
CA MET A 1 -27.54 -37.96 -31.36
C MET A 1 -26.92 -38.62 -30.15
N SER A 2 -26.16 -37.88 -29.34
CA SER A 2 -26.04 -38.09 -27.88
C SER A 2 -25.17 -36.97 -27.31
N ASN A 3 -25.83 -36.01 -26.67
CA ASN A 3 -25.24 -34.84 -26.00
C ASN A 3 -24.17 -35.26 -24.98
N LEU A 4 -22.93 -34.79 -25.19
CA LEU A 4 -21.91 -34.73 -24.15
C LEU A 4 -22.30 -33.60 -23.18
N LYS A 5 -22.81 -33.98 -22.01
CA LYS A 5 -23.11 -33.06 -20.92
C LYS A 5 -21.81 -32.43 -20.41
N ASP A 6 -21.85 -31.11 -20.33
CA ASP A 6 -20.83 -30.21 -19.81
C ASP A 6 -20.36 -30.64 -18.39
N PRO A 7 -19.07 -30.98 -18.19
CA PRO A 7 -18.56 -31.42 -16.89
C PRO A 7 -18.14 -30.20 -16.07
N GLY A 8 -19.06 -29.54 -15.36
CA GLY A 8 -18.57 -28.49 -14.45
C GLY A 8 -19.52 -27.76 -13.54
N ASN A 9 -20.82 -27.72 -13.79
CA ASN A 9 -21.76 -27.08 -12.85
C ASN A 9 -22.20 -28.07 -11.77
N LEU A 10 -21.31 -28.33 -10.82
CA LEU A 10 -21.68 -28.90 -9.53
C LEU A 10 -22.61 -27.89 -8.83
N PRO A 11 -23.83 -28.27 -8.45
CA PRO A 11 -24.75 -27.36 -7.77
C PRO A 11 -24.12 -26.94 -6.42
N LEU A 12 -24.04 -25.63 -6.16
CA LEU A 12 -23.52 -25.06 -4.91
C LEU A 12 -24.24 -25.57 -3.64
N THR A 13 -25.40 -26.21 -3.80
CA THR A 13 -26.18 -26.86 -2.75
C THR A 13 -25.74 -28.29 -2.44
N SER A 14 -24.75 -28.82 -3.16
CA SER A 14 -24.21 -30.16 -2.91
C SER A 14 -23.65 -30.26 -1.48
N PRO A 15 -24.04 -31.28 -0.70
CA PRO A 15 -23.50 -31.53 0.63
C PRO A 15 -21.97 -31.60 0.66
N LEU A 16 -21.35 -32.07 -0.44
CA LEU A 16 -19.90 -32.08 -0.62
C LEU A 16 -19.29 -30.67 -0.62
N TYR A 17 -19.94 -29.70 -1.25
CA TYR A 17 -19.46 -28.32 -1.28
C TYR A 17 -19.53 -27.70 0.11
N LYS A 18 -20.63 -27.93 0.85
CA LYS A 18 -20.79 -27.48 2.23
C LYS A 18 -19.74 -28.11 3.16
N MET A 19 -19.50 -29.42 3.06
CA MET A 19 -18.45 -30.10 3.82
C MET A 19 -17.05 -29.56 3.50
N TYR A 20 -16.76 -29.29 2.22
CA TYR A 20 -15.49 -28.71 1.82
C TYR A 20 -15.33 -27.28 2.33
N SER A 21 -16.35 -26.43 2.20
CA SER A 21 -16.33 -25.06 2.71
C SER A 21 -16.16 -25.00 4.23
N ASP A 22 -16.81 -25.90 4.96
CA ASP A 22 -16.69 -25.97 6.41
C ASP A 22 -15.28 -26.39 6.83
N ARG A 23 -14.68 -27.38 6.15
CA ARG A 23 -13.28 -27.77 6.39
C ARG A 23 -12.31 -26.63 6.08
N LEU A 24 -12.48 -25.97 4.93
CA LEU A 24 -11.64 -24.84 4.54
C LEU A 24 -11.72 -23.72 5.58
N ARG A 25 -12.93 -23.41 6.04
CA ARG A 25 -13.18 -22.43 7.12
C ARG A 25 -12.45 -22.85 8.40
N THR A 26 -12.55 -24.10 8.82
CA THR A 26 -11.85 -24.60 10.01
C THR A 26 -10.34 -24.46 9.88
N TYR A 27 -9.75 -24.83 8.74
CA TYR A 27 -8.32 -24.68 8.50
C TYR A 27 -7.88 -23.21 8.53
N LEU A 28 -8.65 -22.32 7.90
CA LEU A 28 -8.36 -20.89 7.90
C LEU A 28 -8.48 -20.29 9.29
N LEU A 29 -9.50 -20.68 10.06
CA LEU A 29 -9.67 -20.23 11.44
C LEU A 29 -8.52 -20.72 12.33
N GLN A 30 -8.12 -21.98 12.22
CA GLN A 30 -7.02 -22.54 13.01
C GLN A 30 -5.68 -21.89 12.67
N ARG A 31 -5.42 -21.61 11.39
CA ARG A 31 -4.12 -21.14 10.91
C ARG A 31 -3.95 -19.62 10.91
N TYR A 32 -5.02 -18.87 10.73
CA TYR A 32 -4.97 -17.41 10.58
C TYR A 32 -5.79 -16.64 11.62
N MET A 33 -6.68 -17.32 12.36
CA MET A 33 -7.52 -16.69 13.40
C MET A 33 -7.19 -17.23 14.79
N THR A 34 -6.07 -17.96 14.93
CA THR A 34 -5.46 -18.21 16.23
C THR A 34 -5.19 -16.84 16.86
N PRO A 35 -5.81 -16.51 18.01
CA PRO A 35 -5.59 -15.21 18.64
C PRO A 35 -4.10 -15.05 18.89
N LEU A 36 -3.54 -13.90 18.50
CA LEU A 36 -2.17 -13.56 18.87
C LEU A 36 -2.00 -13.78 20.38
N PRO A 37 -0.91 -14.39 20.84
CA PRO A 37 -0.63 -14.52 22.26
C PRO A 37 -0.85 -13.19 22.98
N LEU A 38 -1.44 -13.23 24.19
CA LEU A 38 -1.77 -12.02 24.95
C LEU A 38 -0.56 -11.07 25.08
N ILE A 39 0.65 -11.63 25.20
CA ILE A 39 1.91 -10.91 25.27
C ILE A 39 2.16 -10.08 24.00
N ASP A 40 1.95 -10.66 22.82
CA ASP A 40 2.13 -9.98 21.54
C ASP A 40 1.10 -8.88 21.34
N GLN A 41 -0.15 -9.12 21.76
CA GLN A 41 -1.20 -8.09 21.75
C GLN A 41 -0.83 -6.90 22.66
N LEU A 42 -0.33 -7.18 23.86
CA LEU A 42 0.10 -6.15 24.81
C LEU A 42 1.31 -5.38 24.27
N ARG A 43 2.27 -6.08 23.65
CA ARG A 43 3.44 -5.48 23.00
C ARG A 43 3.01 -4.53 21.87
N ALA A 44 2.17 -5.00 20.96
CA ALA A 44 1.65 -4.20 19.85
C ALA A 44 0.92 -2.95 20.35
N ARG A 45 0.11 -3.06 21.41
CA ARG A 45 -0.56 -1.90 22.03
C ARG A 45 0.44 -0.88 22.61
N ARG A 46 1.51 -1.34 23.25
CA ARG A 46 2.56 -0.46 23.79
C ARG A 46 3.32 0.24 22.65
N GLU A 47 3.72 -0.50 21.64
CA GLU A 47 4.42 0.04 20.47
C GLU A 47 3.55 1.05 19.72
N LEU A 48 2.25 0.77 19.53
CA LEU A 48 1.32 1.71 18.93
C LEU A 48 1.20 3.02 19.73
N LYS A 49 1.13 2.94 21.06
CA LYS A 49 1.11 4.14 21.93
C LYS A 49 2.40 4.96 21.76
N LEU A 50 3.54 4.29 21.69
CA LEU A 50 4.84 4.92 21.49
C LEU A 50 4.93 5.61 20.13
N VAL A 51 4.55 4.93 19.05
CA VAL A 51 4.50 5.50 17.69
C VAL A 51 3.60 6.74 17.65
N LYS A 52 2.40 6.67 18.23
CA LYS A 52 1.49 7.83 18.30
C LYS A 52 2.11 9.00 19.08
N SER A 53 2.84 8.72 20.16
CA SER A 53 3.54 9.76 20.94
C SER A 53 4.63 10.43 20.11
N ILE A 54 5.44 9.65 19.39
CA ILE A 54 6.48 10.16 18.47
C ILE A 54 5.83 11.04 17.39
N GLN A 55 4.79 10.55 16.71
CA GLN A 55 4.08 11.30 15.67
C GLN A 55 3.54 12.65 16.18
N ARG A 56 2.95 12.68 17.38
CA ARG A 56 2.48 13.94 18.00
C ARG A 56 3.63 14.91 18.24
N LYS A 57 4.77 14.43 18.77
CA LYS A 57 5.96 15.27 19.00
C LYS A 57 6.49 15.82 17.68
N LEU A 58 6.66 14.98 16.66
CA LEU A 58 7.11 15.39 15.33
C LEU A 58 6.20 16.47 14.75
N LYS A 59 4.87 16.28 14.81
CA LYS A 59 3.89 17.27 14.35
C LYS A 59 3.98 18.59 15.13
N LYS A 60 4.06 18.53 16.46
CA LYS A 60 4.14 19.71 17.33
C LYS A 60 5.36 20.58 17.00
N TYR A 61 6.51 19.95 16.77
CA TYR A 61 7.76 20.65 16.52
C TYR A 61 8.08 20.81 15.02
N LYS A 62 7.16 20.44 14.12
CA LYS A 62 7.37 20.48 12.65
C LYS A 62 8.64 19.75 12.20
N LEU A 63 8.95 18.64 12.87
CA LEU A 63 10.10 17.78 12.60
C LEU A 63 9.72 16.63 11.67
N ILE A 64 10.67 16.19 10.86
CA ILE A 64 10.58 15.01 10.01
C ILE A 64 11.60 13.98 10.48
N LEU A 65 11.10 12.77 10.72
CA LEU A 65 11.90 11.56 10.91
C LEU A 65 12.05 10.86 9.56
N ARG A 66 13.29 10.64 9.11
CA ARG A 66 13.61 9.89 7.88
C ARG A 66 14.61 8.79 8.17
N GLN A 67 14.43 7.65 7.52
CA GLN A 67 15.43 6.59 7.47
C GLN A 67 16.57 7.00 6.53
N THR A 68 17.82 6.76 6.92
CA THR A 68 18.96 7.00 6.06
C THR A 68 19.31 5.77 5.22
N ASP A 69 20.07 5.98 4.16
CA ASP A 69 20.69 4.96 3.31
C ASP A 69 21.52 3.93 4.11
N LYS A 70 22.20 4.39 5.16
CA LYS A 70 22.82 3.52 6.15
C LYS A 70 21.74 2.89 7.02
N SER A 71 21.49 1.59 6.81
CA SER A 71 20.53 0.80 7.58
C SER A 71 20.79 0.99 9.08
N SER A 72 19.74 1.26 9.86
CA SER A 72 19.69 1.48 11.31
C SER A 72 19.92 2.92 11.84
N VAL A 73 20.17 3.92 10.99
CA VAL A 73 20.19 5.32 11.42
C VAL A 73 18.93 6.06 10.96
N PHE A 74 18.32 6.80 11.89
CA PHE A 74 17.24 7.72 11.59
C PHE A 74 17.73 9.16 11.77
N HIS A 75 17.39 10.01 10.81
CA HIS A 75 17.64 11.44 10.88
C HIS A 75 16.37 12.17 11.32
N ILE A 76 16.51 13.09 12.28
CA ILE A 76 15.46 14.00 12.73
C ILE A 76 15.91 15.42 12.41
N GLY A 77 15.08 16.17 11.68
CA GLY A 77 15.36 17.57 11.34
C GLY A 77 14.11 18.31 10.92
N TYR A 78 14.22 19.62 10.68
CA TYR A 78 13.09 20.39 10.21
C TYR A 78 12.82 20.12 8.73
N ALA A 79 11.55 20.21 8.34
CA ALA A 79 11.16 20.08 6.93
C ALA A 79 11.91 21.07 6.01
N ILE A 80 12.18 22.28 6.52
CA ILE A 80 12.87 23.34 5.77
C ILE A 80 14.32 22.98 5.45
N ASP A 81 15.02 22.32 6.38
CA ASP A 81 16.43 21.93 6.21
C ASP A 81 16.57 20.93 5.07
N TYR A 82 15.62 20.00 4.94
CA TYR A 82 15.62 19.05 3.83
C TYR A 82 15.36 19.74 2.49
N LYS A 83 14.44 20.72 2.45
CA LYS A 83 14.17 21.49 1.23
C LYS A 83 15.40 22.28 0.80
N GLN A 84 16.05 22.95 1.75
CA GLN A 84 17.29 23.69 1.52
C GLN A 84 18.41 22.77 1.03
N LYS A 85 18.63 21.63 1.68
CA LYS A 85 19.65 20.66 1.27
C LYS A 85 19.39 20.09 -0.11
N ALA A 86 18.13 19.79 -0.45
CA ALA A 86 17.75 19.33 -1.79
C ALA A 86 17.94 20.41 -2.85
N THR A 87 17.61 21.67 -2.56
CA THR A 87 17.88 22.78 -3.48
C THR A 87 19.37 23.01 -3.67
N LYS A 88 20.15 23.02 -2.58
CA LYS A 88 21.60 23.17 -2.64
C LYS A 88 22.25 22.05 -3.45
N TYR A 89 21.89 20.79 -3.18
CA TYR A 89 22.37 19.64 -3.95
C TYR A 89 22.04 19.76 -5.46
N ARG A 90 20.83 20.24 -5.79
CA ARG A 90 20.46 20.50 -7.19
C ARG A 90 21.32 21.60 -7.84
N GLN A 91 21.58 22.68 -7.12
CA GLN A 91 22.45 23.77 -7.58
C GLN A 91 23.90 23.31 -7.76
N ASP A 92 24.43 22.57 -6.79
CA ASP A 92 25.84 22.14 -6.76
C ASP A 92 26.17 21.16 -7.89
N ILE A 93 25.20 20.34 -8.32
CA ILE A 93 25.45 19.24 -9.27
C ILE A 93 25.06 19.61 -10.70
N GLY A 94 24.22 20.63 -10.90
CA GLY A 94 23.81 21.08 -12.24
C GLY A 94 23.12 20.01 -13.10
N ALA A 95 22.81 18.83 -12.55
CA ALA A 95 22.34 17.65 -13.29
C ALA A 95 20.81 17.56 -13.42
N TYR A 96 20.08 18.57 -12.95
CA TYR A 96 18.62 18.60 -13.04
C TYR A 96 18.19 19.79 -13.89
N GLU A 97 17.64 19.51 -15.06
CA GLU A 97 16.99 20.50 -15.90
C GLU A 97 15.51 20.58 -15.50
N GLU A 98 15.05 21.77 -15.10
CA GLU A 98 13.64 21.99 -14.82
C GLU A 98 12.90 22.06 -16.15
N LEU A 99 12.04 21.08 -16.41
CA LEU A 99 11.23 21.06 -17.61
C LEU A 99 10.14 22.12 -17.49
N ASN A 100 10.18 23.13 -18.35
CA ASN A 100 9.16 24.19 -18.45
C ASN A 100 7.78 23.64 -18.87
N VAL A 101 7.75 22.44 -19.46
CA VAL A 101 6.54 21.77 -19.93
C VAL A 101 6.60 20.32 -19.48
N ASN A 102 5.49 19.81 -18.94
CA ASN A 102 5.38 18.39 -18.61
C ASN A 102 5.45 17.55 -19.90
N PRO A 103 6.47 16.70 -20.09
CA PRO A 103 6.68 15.95 -21.33
C PRO A 103 5.59 14.88 -21.55
N PHE A 104 4.79 14.58 -20.53
CA PHE A 104 3.72 13.59 -20.60
C PHE A 104 2.35 14.19 -20.89
N ASN A 105 2.22 15.51 -21.08
CA ASN A 105 0.92 16.16 -21.29
C ASN A 105 0.14 15.56 -22.47
N GLU A 106 0.83 15.30 -23.58
CA GLU A 106 0.20 14.69 -24.76
C GLU A 106 -0.23 13.24 -24.49
N THR A 107 0.61 12.46 -23.80
CA THR A 107 0.27 11.09 -23.38
C THR A 107 -0.93 11.07 -22.43
N ILE A 108 -0.97 11.98 -21.46
CA ILE A 108 -2.09 12.13 -20.52
C ILE A 108 -3.37 12.46 -21.31
N TYR A 109 -3.31 13.44 -22.22
CA TYR A 109 -4.43 13.82 -23.06
C TYR A 109 -4.98 12.63 -23.87
N ASN A 110 -4.09 11.86 -24.52
CA ASN A 110 -4.47 10.69 -25.32
C ASN A 110 -5.11 9.59 -24.47
N VAL A 111 -4.57 9.31 -23.28
CA VAL A 111 -5.14 8.33 -22.35
C VAL A 111 -6.51 8.79 -21.85
N THR A 112 -6.65 10.06 -21.45
CA THR A 112 -7.92 10.62 -20.99
C THR A 112 -8.98 10.57 -22.10
N ARG A 113 -8.60 10.90 -23.34
CA ARG A 113 -9.49 10.81 -24.50
C ARG A 113 -9.96 9.37 -24.74
N ALA A 114 -9.06 8.40 -24.73
CA ALA A 114 -9.41 6.99 -24.95
C ALA A 114 -10.36 6.46 -23.85
N LEU A 115 -10.10 6.81 -22.59
CA LEU A 115 -10.96 6.42 -21.47
C LEU A 115 -12.36 7.04 -21.58
N ASN A 116 -12.48 8.29 -22.03
CA ASN A 116 -13.77 8.94 -22.24
C ASN A 116 -14.55 8.32 -23.40
N GLN A 117 -13.87 7.90 -24.47
CA GLN A 117 -14.49 7.17 -25.58
C GLN A 117 -15.05 5.82 -25.11
N LEU A 118 -14.30 5.06 -24.31
CA LEU A 118 -14.78 3.80 -23.75
C LEU A 118 -16.00 3.98 -22.84
N LYS A 119 -16.02 5.05 -22.04
CA LYS A 119 -17.14 5.36 -21.14
C LYS A 119 -18.42 5.79 -21.86
N THR A 120 -18.31 6.34 -23.07
CA THR A 120 -19.47 6.76 -23.88
C THR A 120 -20.00 5.64 -24.77
N MET A 121 -19.29 4.51 -24.86
CA MET A 121 -19.71 3.31 -25.59
C MET A 121 -20.31 2.23 -24.67
N SER A 122 -20.32 2.43 -23.34
CA SER A 122 -21.02 1.60 -22.35
C SER A 122 -22.36 2.20 -21.96
#